data_AF-A0A553IEJ4-F1
#
_entry.id   AF-A0A553IEJ4-F1
#
_cell.length_a   1.000
_cell.length_b   1.000
_cell.length_c   1.000
_cell.angle_alpha   90.00
_cell.angle_beta   90.00
_cell.angle_gamma   90.00
#
_symmetry.space_group_name_H-M   'P 1'
#
loop_
_entity.id
_entity.type
_entity.pdbx_description
1 polymer ?
#
loop_
_entity_poly.entity_id
_entity_poly.type
_entity_poly.pdbx_seq_one_letter_code
_entity_poly.pdbx_strand_id
1 'polypeptide(L)'
;MAEAFEGASVGEQLIEACRRNNVELLTEIIENCKSDDEVSRLLNNTTSVMGNHLYHEAALQGNYEIIDMLLDQHEFECDPINRAEGDTPLHSAIRWINSEPPAQREFGNALVEMMLEAGSSTRIKNKAKLTPYQLVDPRNTGLRELIQKHEYAALNAGDFVGANEIQQPKKTNNASAHLDVSTPADESDDDAEFSGSDDEERAEWERRRNAKKGR
;
A
#
# COMPACT_ATOMS: atom_id res chain seq x y z
N MET A 1 -41.66 -4.77 37.48
CA MET A 1 -41.00 -5.70 36.56
C MET A 1 -39.82 -4.93 36.01
N ALA A 2 -38.62 -5.16 36.53
CA ALA A 2 -37.43 -4.51 35.99
C ALA A 2 -37.16 -5.16 34.64
N GLU A 3 -37.30 -4.38 33.57
CA GLU A 3 -36.91 -4.79 32.23
C GLU A 3 -35.41 -5.09 32.29
N ALA A 4 -35.04 -6.36 32.17
CA ALA A 4 -33.66 -6.74 32.01
C ALA A 4 -33.21 -6.16 30.67
N PHE A 5 -32.53 -5.02 30.72
CA PHE A 5 -31.94 -4.39 29.55
C PHE A 5 -30.89 -5.39 29.04
N GLU A 6 -31.19 -6.05 27.92
CA GLU A 6 -30.23 -6.88 27.21
C GLU A 6 -29.05 -5.97 26.85
N GLY A 7 -27.87 -6.25 27.42
CA GLY A 7 -26.68 -5.43 27.21
C GLY A 7 -26.32 -5.37 25.72
N ALA A 8 -25.54 -4.36 25.33
CA ALA A 8 -25.03 -4.25 23.96
C ALA A 8 -24.29 -5.55 23.57
N SER A 9 -24.46 -6.00 22.34
CA SER A 9 -23.72 -7.16 21.84
C SER A 9 -22.21 -6.88 21.82
N VAL A 10 -21.37 -7.93 21.88
CA VAL A 10 -19.90 -7.77 21.87
C VAL A 10 -19.43 -6.97 20.65
N GLY A 11 -20.02 -7.18 19.48
CA GLY A 11 -19.70 -6.43 18.27
C GLY A 11 -20.06 -4.94 18.38
N GLU A 12 -21.21 -4.60 18.99
CA GLU A 12 -21.58 -3.20 19.24
C GLU A 12 -20.68 -2.55 20.29
N GLN A 13 -20.27 -3.29 21.32
CA GLN A 13 -19.31 -2.81 22.31
C GLN A 13 -17.96 -2.51 21.67
N LEU A 14 -17.46 -3.38 20.78
CA LEU A 14 -16.22 -3.15 20.02
C LEU A 14 -16.31 -1.91 19.13
N ILE A 15 -17.43 -1.72 18.42
CA ILE A 15 -17.65 -0.55 17.58
C ILE A 15 -17.67 0.73 18.43
N GLU A 16 -18.38 0.73 19.56
CA GLU A 16 -18.42 1.89 20.46
C GLU A 16 -17.05 2.15 21.12
N ALA A 17 -16.29 1.11 21.46
CA ALA A 17 -14.92 1.23 21.94
C ALA A 17 -14.04 1.94 20.90
N CYS A 18 -14.14 1.51 19.64
CA CYS A 18 -13.39 2.10 18.54
C CYS A 18 -13.79 3.54 18.23
N ARG A 19 -15.07 3.91 18.42
CA ARG A 19 -15.55 5.29 18.21
C ARG A 19 -15.12 6.26 19.29
N ARG A 20 -15.11 5.80 20.55
CA ARG A 20 -14.87 6.64 21.73
C ARG A 20 -13.44 6.62 22.23
N ASN A 21 -12.52 6.00 21.48
CA ASN A 21 -11.14 5.74 21.90
C ASN A 21 -11.07 5.03 23.26
N ASN A 22 -11.99 4.08 23.53
CA ASN A 22 -12.03 3.36 24.80
C ASN A 22 -11.16 2.09 24.74
N VAL A 23 -9.87 2.28 24.99
CA VAL A 23 -8.85 1.24 24.94
C VAL A 23 -9.07 0.17 26.03
N GLU A 24 -9.55 0.58 27.21
CA GLU A 24 -9.81 -0.34 28.32
C GLU A 24 -10.90 -1.36 27.96
N LEU A 25 -12.01 -0.90 27.36
CA LEU A 25 -13.09 -1.78 26.93
C LEU A 25 -12.65 -2.71 25.79
N LEU A 26 -11.84 -2.21 24.85
CA LEU A 26 -11.29 -3.05 23.77
C LEU A 26 -10.41 -4.17 24.36
N THR A 27 -9.53 -3.81 25.30
CA THR A 27 -8.64 -4.75 25.99
C THR A 27 -9.44 -5.81 26.75
N GLU A 28 -10.44 -5.40 27.53
CA GLU A 28 -11.30 -6.32 28.28
C GLU A 28 -11.99 -7.34 27.35
N ILE A 29 -12.49 -6.90 26.19
CA ILE A 29 -13.14 -7.79 25.23
C ILE A 29 -12.13 -8.78 24.63
N ILE A 30 -10.92 -8.32 24.30
CA ILE A 30 -9.84 -9.15 23.76
C ILE A 30 -9.41 -10.20 24.79
N GLU A 31 -9.19 -9.81 26.05
CA GLU A 31 -8.78 -10.71 27.13
C GLU A 31 -9.83 -11.76 27.47
N ASN A 32 -11.12 -11.47 27.24
CA ASN A 32 -12.21 -12.41 27.43
C ASN A 32 -12.32 -13.47 26.32
N CYS A 33 -11.59 -13.30 25.21
CA CYS A 33 -11.55 -14.30 24.13
C CYS A 33 -10.64 -15.49 24.53
N LYS A 34 -10.97 -16.69 24.07
CA LYS A 34 -10.27 -17.92 24.52
C LYS A 34 -9.01 -18.23 23.72
N SER A 35 -8.84 -17.60 22.56
CA SER A 35 -7.74 -17.86 21.63
C SER A 35 -7.51 -16.68 20.68
N ASP A 36 -6.27 -16.53 20.20
CA ASP A 36 -5.89 -15.47 19.24
C ASP A 36 -6.68 -15.56 17.92
N ASP A 37 -7.03 -16.77 17.48
CA ASP A 37 -7.87 -16.99 16.28
C ASP A 37 -9.32 -16.52 16.49
N GLU A 38 -9.85 -16.62 17.71
CA GLU A 38 -11.15 -16.04 18.06
C GLU A 38 -11.10 -14.51 18.03
N VAL A 39 -10.04 -13.91 18.59
CA VAL A 39 -9.81 -12.45 18.55
C VAL A 39 -9.73 -11.97 17.10
N SER A 40 -8.88 -12.59 16.29
CA SER A 40 -8.65 -12.22 14.89
C SER A 40 -9.95 -12.28 14.09
N ARG A 41 -10.73 -13.36 14.23
CA ARG A 41 -12.04 -13.48 13.57
C ARG A 41 -13.02 -12.43 14.05
N LEU A 42 -13.07 -12.16 15.35
CA LEU A 42 -13.98 -11.19 15.92
C LEU A 42 -13.67 -9.78 15.41
N LEU A 43 -12.40 -9.37 15.44
CA LEU A 43 -11.98 -8.04 15.04
C LEU A 43 -12.13 -7.82 13.52
N ASN A 44 -11.74 -8.79 12.69
CA ASN A 44 -11.78 -8.65 11.24
C ASN A 44 -13.21 -8.72 10.67
N ASN A 45 -14.10 -9.51 11.28
CA ASN A 45 -15.47 -9.70 10.77
C ASN A 45 -16.51 -8.76 11.40
N THR A 46 -16.18 -8.05 12.47
CA THR A 46 -17.12 -7.08 13.07
C THR A 46 -17.24 -5.86 12.19
N THR A 47 -18.46 -5.60 11.72
CA THR A 47 -18.78 -4.44 10.90
C THR A 47 -19.95 -3.65 11.47
N SER A 48 -19.90 -2.33 11.38
CA SER A 48 -21.02 -1.45 11.73
C SER A 48 -22.17 -1.58 10.74
N VAL A 49 -23.31 -0.97 11.07
CA VAL A 49 -24.51 -0.94 10.19
C VAL A 49 -24.21 -0.34 8.80
N MET A 50 -23.21 0.55 8.71
CA MET A 50 -22.78 1.14 7.44
C MET A 50 -21.80 0.24 6.66
N GLY A 51 -21.45 -0.93 7.21
CA GLY A 51 -20.47 -1.86 6.65
C GLY A 51 -19.04 -1.36 6.77
N ASN A 52 -18.74 -0.56 7.80
CA ASN A 52 -17.39 -0.18 8.18
C ASN A 52 -16.83 -1.23 9.15
N HIS A 53 -15.59 -1.67 8.95
CA HIS A 53 -14.89 -2.49 9.94
C HIS A 53 -14.45 -1.66 11.14
N LEU A 54 -14.09 -2.30 12.26
CA LEU A 54 -13.57 -1.63 13.45
C LEU A 54 -12.44 -0.65 13.13
N TYR A 55 -11.53 -1.06 12.24
CA TYR A 55 -10.42 -0.22 11.80
C TYR A 55 -10.89 1.08 11.12
N HIS A 56 -11.96 1.03 10.30
CA HIS A 56 -12.53 2.23 9.70
C HIS A 56 -13.16 3.15 10.74
N GLU A 57 -13.90 2.59 11.71
CA GLU A 57 -14.56 3.39 12.75
C GLU A 57 -13.53 4.13 13.62
N ALA A 58 -12.40 3.48 13.94
CA ALA A 58 -11.29 4.12 14.64
C ALA A 58 -10.59 5.19 13.77
N ALA A 59 -10.30 4.88 12.50
CA ALA A 59 -9.64 5.79 11.56
C ALA A 59 -10.48 7.03 11.23
N LEU A 60 -11.81 6.90 11.15
CA LEU A 60 -12.73 8.02 10.93
C LEU A 60 -12.73 9.04 12.06
N GLN A 61 -12.26 8.68 13.26
CA GLN A 61 -12.17 9.56 14.43
C GLN A 61 -10.73 9.93 14.78
N GLY A 62 -9.73 9.38 14.09
CA GLY A 62 -8.32 9.60 14.41
C GLY A 62 -7.89 8.98 15.74
N ASN A 63 -8.55 7.90 16.16
CA ASN A 63 -8.31 7.24 17.46
C ASN A 63 -7.01 6.42 17.43
N TYR A 64 -5.89 7.12 17.60
CA TYR A 64 -4.54 6.57 17.48
C TYR A 64 -4.31 5.34 18.35
N GLU A 65 -4.66 5.40 19.64
CA GLU A 65 -4.38 4.31 20.58
C GLU A 65 -5.18 3.04 20.26
N ILE A 66 -6.43 3.19 19.82
CA ILE A 66 -7.22 2.05 19.34
C ILE A 66 -6.59 1.45 18.10
N ILE A 67 -6.13 2.27 17.16
CA ILE A 67 -5.54 1.78 15.91
C ILE A 67 -4.25 1.02 16.20
N ASP A 68 -3.38 1.58 17.05
CA ASP A 68 -2.14 0.94 17.52
C ASP A 68 -2.44 -0.44 18.12
N MET A 69 -3.39 -0.50 19.06
CA MET A 69 -3.82 -1.75 19.70
C MET A 69 -4.39 -2.77 18.71
N LEU A 70 -5.18 -2.33 17.72
CA LEU A 70 -5.74 -3.21 16.70
C LEU A 70 -4.65 -3.78 15.78
N LEU A 71 -3.68 -2.94 15.38
CA LEU A 71 -2.56 -3.33 14.53
C LEU A 71 -1.59 -4.31 15.20
N ASP A 72 -1.50 -4.27 16.53
CA ASP A 72 -0.70 -5.23 17.32
C ASP A 72 -1.31 -6.65 17.38
N GLN A 73 -2.57 -6.82 16.98
CA GLN A 73 -3.23 -8.12 17.06
C GLN A 73 -2.73 -9.08 15.98
N HIS A 74 -2.63 -10.36 16.34
CA HIS A 74 -2.27 -11.42 15.40
C HIS A 74 -3.27 -11.48 14.23
N GLU A 75 -2.78 -11.68 13.00
CA GLU A 75 -3.61 -11.85 11.80
C GLU A 75 -4.69 -10.76 11.59
N PHE A 76 -4.42 -9.54 12.05
CA PHE A 76 -5.32 -8.40 11.82
C PHE A 76 -5.23 -7.90 10.37
N GLU A 77 -6.39 -7.72 9.74
CA GLU A 77 -6.48 -7.28 8.35
C GLU A 77 -6.29 -5.76 8.25
N CYS A 78 -5.25 -5.35 7.52
CA CYS A 78 -4.85 -3.94 7.43
C CYS A 78 -5.61 -3.16 6.35
N ASP A 79 -6.11 -3.84 5.31
CA ASP A 79 -6.77 -3.20 4.17
C ASP A 79 -8.21 -3.69 3.91
N PRO A 80 -9.08 -3.80 4.94
CA PRO A 80 -10.48 -4.13 4.70
C PRO A 80 -11.15 -3.03 3.88
N ILE A 81 -12.13 -3.37 3.04
CA ILE A 81 -12.83 -2.39 2.20
C ILE A 81 -14.26 -2.21 2.72
N ASN A 82 -14.64 -0.98 3.06
CA ASN A 82 -15.99 -0.73 3.55
C ASN A 82 -17.07 -0.88 2.47
N ARG A 83 -18.29 -1.20 2.90
CA ARG A 83 -19.42 -1.40 1.97
C ARG A 83 -19.92 -0.10 1.37
N ALA A 84 -19.89 1.01 2.10
CA ALA A 84 -20.49 2.28 1.68
C ALA A 84 -19.73 2.90 0.51
N GLU A 85 -18.48 3.29 0.72
CA GLU A 85 -17.66 4.07 -0.23
C GLU A 85 -16.59 3.22 -0.95
N GLY A 86 -16.37 1.99 -0.50
CA GLY A 86 -15.21 1.19 -0.90
C GLY A 86 -13.89 1.77 -0.40
N ASP A 87 -13.93 2.58 0.65
CA ASP A 87 -12.75 3.13 1.28
C ASP A 87 -12.02 2.03 2.06
N THR A 88 -10.70 2.13 2.16
CA THR A 88 -9.86 1.39 3.13
C THR A 88 -9.71 2.22 4.41
N PRO A 89 -9.23 1.66 5.54
CA PRO A 89 -8.99 2.45 6.75
C PRO A 89 -8.07 3.64 6.51
N LEU A 90 -7.09 3.49 5.62
CA LEU A 90 -6.19 4.57 5.22
C LEU A 90 -6.93 5.73 4.52
N HIS A 91 -7.94 5.44 3.70
CA HIS A 91 -8.80 6.49 3.12
C HIS A 91 -9.58 7.22 4.23
N SER A 92 -10.14 6.47 5.19
CA SER A 92 -10.87 7.03 6.33
C SER A 92 -10.01 7.96 7.19
N ALA A 93 -8.77 7.56 7.50
CA ALA A 93 -7.83 8.38 8.24
C ALA A 93 -7.52 9.71 7.52
N ILE A 94 -7.27 9.65 6.21
CA ILE A 94 -7.00 10.88 5.42
C ILE A 94 -8.22 11.80 5.39
N ARG A 95 -9.43 11.26 5.27
CA ARG A 95 -10.66 12.07 5.34
C ARG A 95 -10.80 12.77 6.68
N TRP A 96 -10.50 12.07 7.77
CA TRP A 96 -10.49 12.64 9.11
C TRP A 96 -9.48 13.80 9.22
N ILE A 97 -8.23 13.60 8.81
CA ILE A 97 -7.18 14.64 8.82
C ILE A 97 -7.59 15.86 8.00
N ASN A 98 -8.23 15.65 6.85
CA ASN A 98 -8.72 16.74 6.00
C ASN A 98 -9.87 17.54 6.62
N SER A 99 -10.67 16.94 7.52
CA SER A 99 -11.73 17.63 8.26
C SER A 99 -11.23 18.38 9.49
N GLU A 100 -10.06 18.00 10.02
CA GLU A 100 -9.45 18.60 11.19
C GLU A 100 -8.72 19.92 10.89
N PRO A 101 -8.55 20.80 11.90
CA PRO A 101 -7.84 22.05 11.71
C PRO A 101 -6.35 21.81 11.43
N PRO A 102 -5.65 22.75 10.76
CA PRO A 102 -4.24 22.57 10.38
C PRO A 102 -3.28 22.24 11.54
N ALA A 103 -3.63 22.60 12.78
CA ALA A 103 -2.86 22.27 13.96
C ALA A 103 -2.77 20.76 14.25
N GLN A 104 -3.75 19.97 13.82
CA GLN A 104 -3.77 18.51 14.01
C GLN A 104 -3.04 17.75 12.90
N ARG A 105 -2.53 18.44 11.86
CA ARG A 105 -1.91 17.78 10.70
C ARG A 105 -0.71 16.94 11.10
N GLU A 106 0.14 17.41 12.01
CA GLU A 106 1.30 16.65 12.47
C GLU A 106 0.90 15.34 13.15
N PHE A 107 -0.14 15.38 14.00
CA PHE A 107 -0.70 14.18 14.62
C PHE A 107 -1.31 13.23 13.57
N GLY A 108 -2.06 13.78 12.61
CA GLY A 108 -2.60 13.02 11.50
C GLY A 108 -1.52 12.36 10.64
N ASN A 109 -0.41 13.07 10.39
CA ASN A 109 0.71 12.55 9.62
C ASN A 109 1.35 11.37 10.36
N ALA A 110 1.57 11.48 11.67
CA ALA A 110 2.08 10.39 12.50
C ALA A 110 1.13 9.18 12.54
N LEU A 111 -0.18 9.43 12.62
CA LEU A 111 -1.19 8.37 12.53
C LEU A 111 -1.07 7.60 11.20
N VAL A 112 -0.99 8.32 10.08
CA VAL A 112 -0.85 7.69 8.76
C VAL A 112 0.50 6.99 8.62
N GLU A 113 1.58 7.54 9.18
CA GLU A 113 2.90 6.89 9.22
C GLU A 113 2.82 5.51 9.86
N MET A 114 2.24 5.42 11.05
CA MET A 114 2.05 4.15 11.76
C MET A 114 1.21 3.15 10.95
N MET A 115 0.13 3.60 10.32
CA MET A 115 -0.71 2.72 9.47
C MET A 115 0.07 2.18 8.27
N LEU A 116 0.92 3.01 7.65
CA LEU A 116 1.76 2.60 6.53
C LEU A 116 2.86 1.63 6.97
N GLU A 117 3.49 1.88 8.11
CA GLU A 117 4.50 1.00 8.70
C GLU A 117 3.93 -0.38 9.07
N ALA A 118 2.66 -0.42 9.50
CA ALA A 118 1.94 -1.67 9.74
C ALA A 118 1.54 -2.41 8.44
N GLY A 119 1.73 -1.80 7.27
CA GLY A 119 1.54 -2.43 5.98
C GLY A 119 0.27 -2.02 5.22
N SER A 120 -0.44 -0.97 5.63
CA SER A 120 -1.60 -0.46 4.88
C SER A 120 -1.22 -0.04 3.45
N SER A 121 -2.01 -0.46 2.48
CA SER A 121 -1.74 -0.22 1.07
C SER A 121 -2.20 1.16 0.59
N THR A 122 -1.28 1.90 -0.03
CA THR A 122 -1.57 3.20 -0.68
C THR A 122 -2.15 3.06 -2.09
N ARG A 123 -2.19 1.84 -2.64
CA ARG A 123 -2.51 1.60 -4.06
C ARG A 123 -3.98 1.24 -4.29
N ILE A 124 -4.69 0.84 -3.24
CA ILE A 124 -6.09 0.45 -3.34
C ILE A 124 -6.93 1.67 -3.69
N LYS A 125 -7.88 1.49 -4.60
CA LYS A 125 -8.79 2.55 -5.05
C LYS A 125 -10.17 2.31 -4.49
N ASN A 126 -10.80 3.38 -4.03
CA ASN A 126 -12.19 3.32 -3.59
C ASN A 126 -13.18 3.26 -4.77
N LYS A 127 -14.49 3.28 -4.49
CA LYS A 127 -15.53 3.29 -5.54
C LYS A 127 -15.45 4.51 -6.46
N ALA A 128 -14.95 5.64 -5.95
CA ALA A 128 -14.67 6.84 -6.75
C ALA A 128 -13.40 6.71 -7.61
N LYS A 129 -12.73 5.56 -7.58
CA LYS A 129 -11.45 5.27 -8.27
C LYS A 129 -10.29 6.14 -7.79
N LEU A 130 -10.39 6.69 -6.59
CA LEU A 130 -9.38 7.51 -5.97
C LEU A 130 -8.53 6.65 -5.04
N THR A 131 -7.23 6.92 -5.02
CA THR A 131 -6.27 6.36 -4.06
C THR A 131 -6.23 7.24 -2.80
N PRO A 132 -5.73 6.73 -1.66
CA PRO A 132 -5.51 7.51 -0.45
C PRO A 132 -4.70 8.79 -0.73
N TYR A 133 -3.62 8.68 -1.50
CA TYR A 133 -2.77 9.80 -1.90
C TYR A 133 -3.54 10.93 -2.62
N GLN A 134 -4.51 10.56 -3.46
CA GLN A 134 -5.33 11.53 -4.20
C GLN A 134 -6.37 12.23 -3.31
N LEU A 135 -6.72 11.67 -2.16
CA LEU A 135 -7.62 12.30 -1.21
C LEU A 135 -6.92 13.33 -0.30
N VAL A 136 -5.60 13.29 -0.18
CA VAL A 136 -4.86 14.22 0.70
C VAL A 136 -5.04 15.67 0.28
N ASP A 137 -5.38 16.56 1.23
CA ASP A 137 -5.41 18.01 1.00
C ASP A 137 -4.07 18.49 0.39
N PRO A 138 -4.08 19.14 -0.79
CA PRO A 138 -2.88 19.70 -1.41
C PRO A 138 -2.06 20.64 -0.51
N ARG A 139 -2.70 21.24 0.51
CA ARG A 139 -2.04 22.12 1.48
C ARG A 139 -1.30 21.36 2.58
N ASN A 140 -1.52 20.06 2.75
CA ASN A 140 -0.77 19.21 3.66
C ASN A 140 0.38 18.55 2.87
N THR A 141 1.46 19.31 2.64
CA THR A 141 2.62 18.82 1.91
C THR A 141 3.32 17.69 2.65
N GLY A 142 3.36 17.75 3.99
CA GLY A 142 3.97 16.72 4.83
C GLY A 142 3.36 15.34 4.62
N LEU A 143 2.03 15.24 4.62
CA LEU A 143 1.35 13.95 4.38
C LEU A 143 1.60 13.41 2.96
N ARG A 144 1.66 14.29 1.97
CA ARG A 144 1.93 13.89 0.58
C ARG A 144 3.34 13.36 0.43
N GLU A 145 4.32 14.04 1.02
CA GLU A 145 5.73 13.63 1.02
C GLU A 145 5.89 12.29 1.75
N LEU A 146 5.20 12.11 2.88
CA LEU A 146 5.21 10.88 3.67
C LEU A 146 4.73 9.68 2.84
N ILE A 147 3.54 9.80 2.23
CA ILE A 147 2.99 8.72 1.40
C ILE A 147 3.90 8.44 0.19
N GLN A 148 4.41 9.46 -0.49
CA GLN A 148 5.34 9.27 -1.61
C GLN A 148 6.64 8.56 -1.20
N LYS A 149 7.22 8.94 -0.06
CA LYS A 149 8.42 8.30 0.50
C LYS A 149 8.16 6.82 0.78
N HIS A 150 7.00 6.51 1.37
CA HIS A 150 6.60 5.13 1.62
C HIS A 150 6.42 4.33 0.32
N GLU A 151 5.76 4.89 -0.70
CA GLU A 151 5.62 4.25 -2.01
C GLU A 151 6.96 3.98 -2.69
N TYR A 152 7.89 4.93 -2.60
CA TYR A 152 9.24 4.76 -3.15
C TYR A 152 10.01 3.65 -2.41
N ALA A 153 9.92 3.61 -1.07
CA ALA A 153 10.52 2.54 -0.28
C ALA A 153 9.95 1.16 -0.63
N ALA A 154 8.62 1.06 -0.78
CA ALA A 154 7.95 -0.18 -1.15
C ALA A 154 8.33 -0.67 -2.56
N LEU A 155 8.56 0.23 -3.52
CA LEU A 155 9.02 -0.13 -4.87
C LEU A 155 10.45 -0.70 -4.85
N ASN A 156 11.36 -0.08 -4.09
CA ASN A 156 12.75 -0.50 -4.02
C ASN A 156 12.94 -1.79 -3.21
N ALA A 157 12.05 -2.07 -2.25
CA ALA A 157 12.06 -3.33 -1.51
C ALA A 157 11.84 -4.55 -2.43
N GLY A 158 11.18 -4.37 -3.57
CA GLY A 158 10.94 -5.41 -4.57
C GLY A 158 12.07 -5.65 -5.58
N ASP A 159 13.11 -4.79 -5.63
CA ASP A 159 14.17 -4.82 -6.65
C ASP A 159 15.55 -5.27 -6.10
N PHE A 160 15.58 -5.94 -4.94
CA PHE A 160 16.80 -6.57 -4.44
C PHE A 160 17.08 -7.88 -5.20
N VAL A 161 17.52 -7.78 -6.45
CA VAL A 161 18.24 -8.88 -7.11
C VAL A 161 19.60 -8.98 -6.43
N GLY A 162 19.77 -9.94 -5.53
CA GLY A 162 21.06 -10.24 -4.94
C GLY A 162 22.08 -10.45 -6.06
N ALA A 163 23.21 -9.73 -5.99
CA ALA A 163 24.31 -9.78 -6.97
C ALA A 163 25.01 -11.16 -7.09
N ASN A 164 24.37 -12.24 -6.65
CA ASN A 164 24.91 -13.60 -6.63
C ASN A 164 24.06 -14.64 -7.39
N GLU A 165 23.03 -14.24 -8.13
CA GLU A 165 22.26 -15.16 -8.99
C GLU A 165 22.35 -14.83 -10.48
N ILE A 166 23.59 -14.70 -10.98
CA ILE A 166 23.86 -14.92 -12.41
C ILE A 166 23.82 -16.43 -12.65
N GLN A 167 22.62 -17.02 -12.71
CA GLN A 167 22.44 -18.35 -13.27
C GLN A 167 22.52 -18.24 -14.80
N GLN A 168 23.60 -18.77 -15.37
CA GLN A 168 23.77 -18.92 -16.81
C GLN A 168 22.52 -19.53 -17.46
N PRO A 169 22.09 -19.05 -18.64
CA PRO A 169 20.90 -19.59 -19.30
C PRO A 169 21.14 -21.05 -19.68
N LYS A 170 20.44 -21.96 -19.00
CA LYS A 170 20.34 -23.36 -19.39
C LYS A 170 19.54 -23.45 -20.70
N LYS A 171 20.21 -23.90 -21.76
CA LYS A 171 19.58 -24.35 -23.00
C LYS A 171 18.66 -25.53 -22.69
N THR A 172 17.36 -25.33 -22.71
CA THR A 172 16.38 -26.42 -22.73
C THR A 172 15.77 -26.52 -24.13
N ASN A 173 16.16 -27.57 -24.85
CA ASN A 173 15.47 -28.03 -26.04
C ASN A 173 14.12 -28.61 -25.61
N ASN A 174 13.00 -28.03 -26.06
CA ASN A 174 11.89 -28.84 -26.52
C ASN A 174 10.92 -28.05 -27.42
N ALA A 175 10.60 -28.71 -28.51
CA ALA A 175 9.74 -28.26 -29.58
C ALA A 175 8.26 -28.31 -29.20
N SER A 176 7.50 -27.39 -29.81
CA SER A 176 6.04 -27.44 -30.09
C SER A 176 5.20 -26.39 -29.37
N ALA A 177 5.31 -25.13 -29.81
CA ALA A 177 4.19 -24.19 -29.91
C ALA A 177 4.59 -23.12 -30.94
N HIS A 178 4.10 -23.31 -32.16
CA HIS A 178 4.37 -22.48 -33.32
C HIS A 178 3.65 -21.14 -33.15
N LEU A 179 4.39 -20.08 -32.82
CA LEU A 179 3.97 -18.70 -33.05
C LEU A 179 4.97 -18.10 -34.05
N ASP A 180 4.46 -17.81 -35.23
CA ASP A 180 5.18 -17.32 -36.41
C ASP A 180 5.77 -15.93 -36.12
N VAL A 181 7.05 -15.89 -35.71
CA VAL A 181 7.86 -14.68 -35.78
C VAL A 181 8.72 -14.79 -37.03
N SER A 182 8.29 -14.09 -38.07
CA SER A 182 9.08 -13.90 -39.27
C SER A 182 10.35 -13.12 -38.91
N THR A 183 11.48 -13.82 -38.86
CA THR A 183 12.78 -13.26 -39.26
C THR A 183 13.10 -13.93 -40.60
N PRO A 184 13.53 -13.19 -41.64
CA PRO A 184 14.81 -12.48 -41.54
C PRO A 184 14.91 -11.18 -42.37
N ALA A 185 15.66 -10.21 -41.85
CA ALA A 185 16.58 -9.45 -42.69
C ALA A 185 17.76 -9.01 -41.83
N ASP A 186 18.93 -9.35 -42.32
CA ASP A 186 20.24 -8.89 -41.90
C ASP A 186 20.27 -7.35 -42.03
N GLU A 187 19.87 -6.62 -40.98
CA GLU A 187 20.07 -5.18 -40.94
C GLU A 187 21.52 -4.91 -40.58
N SER A 188 22.32 -4.71 -41.62
CA SER A 188 23.69 -4.26 -41.53
C SER A 188 23.74 -2.98 -40.69
N ASP A 189 24.53 -3.03 -39.61
CA ASP A 189 24.82 -1.99 -38.61
C ASP A 189 25.58 -0.76 -39.22
N ASP A 190 25.31 -0.43 -40.48
CA ASP A 190 26.04 0.55 -41.31
C ASP A 190 25.43 1.96 -41.30
N ASP A 191 24.21 2.11 -40.76
CA ASP A 191 23.41 3.34 -40.76
C ASP A 191 23.19 3.97 -39.37
N ALA A 192 23.93 3.54 -38.34
CA ALA A 192 23.90 4.23 -37.04
C ALA A 192 24.45 5.67 -37.18
N GLU A 193 23.64 6.70 -36.96
CA GLU A 193 24.11 8.10 -36.95
C GLU A 193 24.78 8.44 -35.60
N PHE A 194 25.98 9.02 -35.65
CA PHE A 194 26.77 9.38 -34.47
C PHE A 194 26.12 10.54 -33.68
N SER A 195 25.62 10.23 -32.49
CA SER A 195 24.88 11.15 -31.59
C SER A 195 25.78 11.94 -30.60
N GLY A 196 27.11 11.78 -30.68
CA GLY A 196 28.04 12.46 -29.78
C GLY A 196 28.20 13.95 -30.12
N SER A 197 28.18 14.81 -29.10
CA SER A 197 28.41 16.26 -29.25
C SER A 197 29.88 16.65 -29.19
N ASP A 198 30.79 15.71 -28.92
CA ASP A 198 32.22 15.94 -28.74
C ASP A 198 33.05 15.49 -29.97
N ASP A 199 34.03 16.32 -30.36
CA ASP A 199 34.85 16.11 -31.56
C ASP A 199 35.82 14.92 -31.43
N GLU A 200 36.28 14.58 -30.21
CA GLU A 200 37.18 13.44 -30.01
C GLU A 200 36.44 12.09 -30.19
N GLU A 201 35.20 12.01 -29.72
CA GLU A 201 34.37 10.81 -29.85
C GLU A 201 33.96 10.55 -31.31
N ARG A 202 33.77 11.62 -32.11
CA ARG A 202 33.47 11.53 -33.55
C ARG A 202 34.60 10.86 -34.32
N ALA A 203 35.85 11.23 -34.00
CA ALA A 203 37.04 10.70 -34.67
C ALA A 203 37.28 9.21 -34.37
N GLU A 204 36.93 8.73 -33.17
CA GLU A 204 36.99 7.31 -32.84
C GLU A 204 35.88 6.50 -33.53
N TRP A 205 34.67 7.07 -33.60
CA TRP A 205 33.55 6.42 -34.28
C TRP A 205 33.82 6.21 -35.77
N GLU A 206 34.34 7.22 -36.47
CA GLU A 206 34.69 7.08 -37.90
C GLU A 206 35.81 6.05 -38.14
N ARG A 207 36.81 5.98 -37.25
CA ARG A 207 37.87 4.95 -37.35
C ARG A 207 37.33 3.53 -37.23
N ARG A 208 36.41 3.29 -36.29
CA ARG A 208 35.76 1.97 -36.11
C ARG A 208 34.90 1.60 -37.32
N ARG A 209 34.16 2.56 -37.87
CA ARG A 209 33.33 2.35 -39.07
C ARG A 209 34.19 2.00 -40.29
N ASN A 210 35.28 2.73 -40.51
CA ASN A 210 36.14 2.49 -41.67
C ASN A 210 36.89 1.15 -41.57
N ALA A 211 37.23 0.69 -40.36
CA ALA A 211 37.82 -0.63 -40.13
C ALA A 211 36.83 -1.78 -40.38
N LYS A 212 35.53 -1.56 -40.15
CA LYS A 212 34.45 -2.53 -40.40
C LYS A 212 34.13 -2.65 -41.90
N LYS A 213 34.23 -1.55 -42.67
CA LYS A 213 33.98 -1.51 -44.13
C LYS A 213 35.09 -2.13 -45.00
N GLY A 214 36.25 -2.44 -44.40
CA GLY A 214 37.40 -2.98 -45.12
C GLY A 214 37.63 -4.49 -44.95
N ARG A 215 36.66 -5.26 -44.47
CA ARG A 215 36.82 -6.69 -44.18
C ARG A 215 35.77 -7.57 -44.85
#